data_AF-A0A2V9JSD7-F1
#
_entry.id   AF-A0A2V9JSD7-F1
#
_cell.length_a   1.000
_cell.length_b   1.000
_cell.length_c   1.000
_cell.angle_alpha   90.00
_cell.angle_beta   90.00
_cell.angle_gamma   90.00
#
_symmetry.space_group_name_H-M   'P 1'
#
loop_
_entity.id
_entity.type
_entity.pdbx_description
1 polymer ?
#
loop_
_entity_poly.entity_id
_entity_poly.type
_entity_poly.pdbx_seq_one_letter_code
_entity_poly.pdbx_strand_id
1 'polypeptide(L)'
;MGSLWHQLQIEWEAVTETPLLSCFVWIVGLVVIWLLVDKFYRSRIETRDDLLRMYQQKLGLGPHSKKTYSRLKNSELKEKVLNLAQNIRAFTAMANSQIIADPDNFAKFWPYVGGQYANSYKVESVLLRDEILSRLSQGAREAYQKSDPKGAMAFVYQNPVNTGGMEMVADDLDKLARMLTS
;
A
#
# COMPACT_ATOMS: atom_id res chain seq x y z
N MET A 1 -14.48 30.47 38.71
CA MET A 1 -13.39 29.83 37.93
C MET A 1 -12.02 30.50 38.09
N GLY A 2 -11.89 31.74 38.61
CA GLY A 2 -10.57 32.40 38.76
C GLY A 2 -9.67 31.90 39.91
N SER A 3 -10.22 31.35 40.99
CA SER A 3 -9.42 30.97 42.17
C SER A 3 -8.54 29.73 41.97
N LEU A 4 -9.02 28.75 41.19
CA LEU A 4 -8.26 27.52 40.89
C LEU A 4 -7.05 27.81 40.00
N TRP A 5 -7.19 28.70 39.02
CA TRP A 5 -6.08 29.11 38.14
C TRP A 5 -4.96 29.82 38.90
N HIS A 6 -5.33 30.61 39.91
CA HIS A 6 -4.33 31.32 40.71
C HIS A 6 -3.57 30.39 41.65
N GLN A 7 -4.25 29.42 42.27
CA GLN A 7 -3.59 28.38 43.06
C GLN A 7 -2.63 27.54 42.21
N LEU A 8 -3.03 27.19 40.98
CA LEU A 8 -2.17 26.45 40.05
C LEU A 8 -0.91 27.23 39.66
N GLN A 9 -0.98 28.56 39.51
CA GLN A 9 0.21 29.37 39.20
C GLN A 9 1.22 29.41 40.35
N ILE A 10 0.75 29.57 41.59
CA ILE A 10 1.62 29.65 42.77
C ILE A 10 2.33 28.31 42.99
N GLU A 11 1.61 27.20 42.84
CA GLU A 11 2.21 25.87 42.95
C GLU A 11 3.18 25.59 41.80
N TRP A 12 2.91 26.11 40.60
CA TRP A 12 3.80 25.97 39.45
C TRP A 12 5.14 26.69 39.64
N GLU A 13 5.13 27.92 40.17
CA GLU A 13 6.36 28.68 40.44
C GLU A 13 7.25 27.97 41.48
N ALA A 14 6.65 27.45 42.57
CA ALA A 14 7.38 26.69 43.59
C ALA A 14 8.02 25.39 43.04
N VAL A 15 7.36 24.73 42.08
CA VAL A 15 7.91 23.52 41.43
C VAL A 15 9.10 23.86 40.52
N THR A 16 9.14 25.07 39.92
CA THR A 16 10.23 25.48 39.02
C THR A 16 11.51 25.89 39.73
N GLU A 17 11.44 26.34 40.99
CA GLU A 17 12.63 26.75 41.76
C GLU A 17 13.46 25.56 42.27
N THR A 18 12.89 24.35 42.30
CA THR A 18 13.59 23.15 42.78
C THR A 18 14.09 22.31 41.60
N PRO A 19 15.41 22.31 41.28
CA PRO A 19 15.94 21.67 40.07
C PRO A 19 15.67 20.16 40.01
N LEU A 20 15.59 19.49 41.15
CA LEU A 20 15.29 18.05 41.24
C LEU A 20 13.84 17.72 40.83
N LEU A 21 12.88 18.57 41.20
CA LEU A 21 11.47 18.40 40.84
C LEU A 21 11.26 18.60 39.34
N SER A 22 11.93 19.59 38.75
CA SER A 22 11.92 19.80 37.29
C SER A 22 12.41 18.55 36.54
N CYS A 23 13.55 17.97 36.93
CA CYS A 23 14.04 16.73 36.32
C CYS A 23 13.03 15.57 36.43
N PHE A 24 12.37 15.43 37.58
CA PHE A 24 11.37 14.38 37.78
C PHE A 24 10.16 14.54 36.83
N VAL A 25 9.64 15.75 36.67
CA VAL A 25 8.52 16.05 35.75
C VAL A 25 8.89 15.69 34.31
N TRP A 26 10.11 16.02 33.86
CA TRP A 26 10.58 15.65 32.52
C TRP A 26 10.71 14.15 32.32
N ILE A 27 11.24 13.42 33.31
CA ILE A 27 11.36 11.95 33.24
C ILE A 27 9.97 11.32 33.16
N VAL A 28 9.05 11.72 34.03
CA VAL A 28 7.66 11.22 34.00
C VAL A 28 6.99 11.56 32.68
N GLY A 29 7.15 12.78 32.17
CA GLY A 29 6.61 13.21 30.88
C GLY A 29 7.13 12.36 29.72
N LEU A 30 8.44 12.10 29.66
CA LEU A 30 9.04 11.26 28.62
C LEU A 30 8.55 9.81 28.70
N VAL A 31 8.41 9.25 29.89
CA VAL A 31 7.87 7.89 30.07
C VAL A 31 6.42 7.81 29.61
N VAL A 32 5.59 8.79 29.94
CA VAL A 32 4.18 8.84 29.49
C VAL A 32 4.09 8.98 27.98
N ILE A 33 4.88 9.87 27.38
CA ILE A 33 4.93 10.03 25.91
C ILE A 33 5.37 8.72 25.25
N TRP A 34 6.43 8.08 25.77
CA TRP A 34 6.91 6.80 25.24
C TRP A 34 5.83 5.72 25.31
N LEU A 35 5.10 5.60 26.43
CA LEU A 35 4.00 4.64 26.57
C LEU A 35 2.84 4.92 25.60
N LEU A 36 2.49 6.19 25.40
CA LEU A 36 1.45 6.59 24.45
C LEU A 36 1.85 6.29 23.01
N VAL A 37 3.09 6.61 22.64
CA VAL A 37 3.65 6.29 21.33
C VAL A 37 3.69 4.78 21.14
N ASP A 38 4.25 4.01 22.07
CA ASP A 38 4.33 2.55 21.97
C ASP A 38 2.94 1.92 21.82
N LYS A 39 1.95 2.30 22.63
CA LYS A 39 0.57 1.81 22.49
C LYS A 39 -0.06 2.19 21.15
N PHE A 40 0.06 3.44 20.73
CA PHE A 40 -0.61 3.92 19.52
C PHE A 40 0.04 3.35 18.25
N TYR A 41 1.36 3.24 18.23
CA TYR A 41 2.09 2.65 17.11
C TYR A 41 1.92 1.13 17.07
N ARG A 42 1.95 0.41 18.19
CA ARG A 42 1.66 -1.03 18.21
C ARG A 42 0.26 -1.34 17.73
N SER A 43 -0.76 -0.63 18.22
CA SER A 43 -2.14 -0.83 17.78
C SER A 43 -2.30 -0.58 16.27
N ARG A 44 -1.65 0.45 15.74
CA ARG A 44 -1.65 0.75 14.29
C ARG A 44 -0.92 -0.30 13.46
N ILE A 45 0.18 -0.85 13.96
CA ILE A 45 0.96 -1.90 13.29
C ILE A 45 0.19 -3.21 13.31
N GLU A 46 -0.34 -3.63 14.47
CA GLU A 46 -1.14 -4.85 14.61
C GLU A 46 -2.39 -4.81 13.72
N THR A 47 -3.09 -3.67 13.65
CA THR A 47 -4.24 -3.54 12.75
C THR A 47 -3.84 -3.66 11.27
N ARG A 48 -2.66 -3.14 10.89
CA ARG A 48 -2.14 -3.29 9.53
C ARG A 48 -1.66 -4.72 9.24
N ASP A 49 -1.05 -5.39 10.20
CA ASP A 49 -0.58 -6.77 10.07
C ASP A 49 -1.75 -7.75 10.04
N ASP A 50 -2.81 -7.51 10.81
CA ASP A 50 -4.04 -8.30 10.77
C ASP A 50 -4.81 -8.08 9.49
N LEU A 51 -4.84 -6.85 8.96
CA LEU A 51 -5.36 -6.59 7.61
C LEU A 51 -4.52 -7.31 6.56
N LEU A 52 -3.19 -7.27 6.65
CA LEU A 52 -2.29 -8.00 5.75
C LEU A 52 -2.53 -9.51 5.83
N ARG A 53 -2.68 -10.09 7.02
CA ARG A 53 -3.00 -11.50 7.23
C ARG A 53 -4.40 -11.85 6.73
N MET A 54 -5.40 -11.00 6.97
CA MET A 54 -6.74 -11.19 6.42
C MET A 54 -6.77 -11.09 4.91
N TYR A 55 -6.02 -10.17 4.30
CA TYR A 55 -5.85 -10.09 2.85
C TYR A 55 -5.14 -11.35 2.34
N GLN A 56 -4.05 -11.76 2.99
CA GLN A 56 -3.36 -13.02 2.66
C GLN A 56 -4.29 -14.23 2.76
N GLN A 57 -5.12 -14.31 3.80
CA GLN A 57 -6.03 -15.42 4.04
C GLN A 57 -7.24 -15.41 3.08
N LYS A 58 -7.88 -14.25 2.86
CA LYS A 58 -8.99 -14.09 1.90
C LYS A 58 -8.54 -14.31 0.46
N LEU A 59 -7.28 -14.07 0.16
CA LEU A 59 -6.69 -14.25 -1.17
C LEU A 59 -5.98 -15.61 -1.33
N GLY A 60 -6.01 -16.50 -0.33
CA GLY A 60 -5.34 -17.81 -0.37
C GLY A 60 -3.81 -17.76 -0.42
N LEU A 61 -3.22 -16.59 -0.18
CA LEU A 61 -1.79 -16.35 -0.21
C LEU A 61 -1.17 -16.71 1.14
N GLY A 62 -1.06 -18.01 1.41
CA GLY A 62 -0.04 -18.47 2.34
C GLY A 62 1.36 -18.03 1.86
N PRO A 63 2.41 -18.12 2.69
CA PRO A 63 3.81 -17.84 2.32
C PRO A 63 4.33 -18.64 1.10
N HIS A 64 3.52 -19.54 0.54
CA HIS A 64 3.79 -20.28 -0.68
C HIS A 64 3.63 -19.48 -1.97
N SER A 65 2.78 -18.46 -2.07
CA SER A 65 2.54 -17.76 -3.35
C SER A 65 3.77 -16.98 -3.83
N LYS A 66 4.51 -16.36 -2.90
CA LYS A 66 5.79 -15.70 -3.18
C LYS A 66 6.84 -16.70 -3.69
N LYS A 67 6.76 -17.96 -3.23
CA LYS A 67 7.63 -19.03 -3.74
C LYS A 67 7.26 -19.45 -5.17
N THR A 68 6.01 -19.30 -5.59
CA THR A 68 5.55 -19.71 -6.93
C THR A 68 6.30 -18.97 -8.03
N TYR A 69 6.35 -17.64 -7.98
CA TYR A 69 7.01 -16.84 -9.02
C TYR A 69 8.54 -16.83 -8.89
N SER A 70 9.08 -16.96 -7.67
CA SER A 70 10.53 -17.05 -7.44
C SER A 70 11.21 -18.21 -8.18
N ARG A 71 10.47 -19.28 -8.49
CA ARG A 71 10.98 -20.45 -9.21
C ARG A 71 11.00 -20.28 -10.73
N LEU A 72 10.28 -19.30 -11.26
CA LEU A 72 10.21 -19.07 -12.71
C LEU A 72 11.51 -18.45 -13.21
N LYS A 73 11.92 -18.82 -14.42
CA LYS A 73 12.98 -18.13 -15.16
C LYS A 73 12.53 -16.74 -15.59
N ASN A 74 13.46 -15.85 -15.92
CA ASN A 74 13.12 -14.48 -16.37
C ASN A 74 12.24 -14.49 -17.62
N SER A 75 12.46 -15.42 -18.55
CA SER A 75 11.63 -15.59 -19.75
C SER A 75 10.19 -16.01 -19.43
N GLU A 76 10.02 -16.99 -18.55
CA GLU A 76 8.70 -17.48 -18.10
C GLU A 76 7.96 -16.41 -17.29
N LEU A 77 8.68 -15.71 -16.41
CA LEU A 77 8.14 -14.60 -15.64
C LEU A 77 7.66 -13.47 -16.59
N LYS A 78 8.50 -13.10 -17.56
CA LYS A 78 8.16 -12.11 -18.59
C LYS A 78 6.91 -12.50 -19.37
N GLU A 79 6.84 -13.73 -19.87
CA GLU A 79 5.67 -14.24 -20.59
C GLU A 79 4.40 -14.17 -19.72
N LYS A 80 4.50 -14.63 -18.47
CA LYS A 80 3.36 -14.61 -17.54
C LYS A 80 2.85 -13.20 -17.25
N VAL A 81 3.76 -12.25 -17.11
CA VAL A 81 3.42 -10.83 -16.89
C VAL A 81 2.76 -10.22 -18.11
N LEU A 82 3.28 -10.50 -19.30
CA LEU A 82 2.71 -10.01 -20.56
C LEU A 82 1.30 -10.58 -20.78
N ASN A 83 1.10 -11.87 -20.50
CA ASN A 83 -0.21 -12.51 -20.58
C ASN A 83 -1.19 -11.89 -19.57
N LEU A 84 -0.77 -11.63 -18.33
CA LEU A 84 -1.62 -10.95 -17.35
C LEU A 84 -1.98 -9.54 -17.82
N ALA A 85 -1.01 -8.77 -18.31
CA ALA A 85 -1.24 -7.42 -18.81
C ALA A 85 -2.25 -7.42 -19.98
N GLN A 86 -2.14 -8.37 -20.91
CA GLN A 86 -3.13 -8.55 -21.99
C GLN A 86 -4.52 -8.89 -21.47
N ASN A 87 -4.63 -9.79 -20.48
CA ASN A 87 -5.91 -10.15 -19.87
C ASN A 87 -6.57 -8.95 -19.17
N ILE A 88 -5.79 -8.13 -18.47
CA ILE A 88 -6.29 -6.90 -17.85
C ILE A 88 -6.79 -5.94 -18.92
N ARG A 89 -6.03 -5.72 -20.02
CA ARG A 89 -6.47 -4.85 -21.12
C ARG A 89 -7.74 -5.34 -21.80
N ALA A 90 -7.87 -6.66 -22.03
CA ALA A 90 -9.09 -7.24 -22.58
C ALA A 90 -10.29 -7.00 -21.64
N PHE A 91 -10.09 -7.20 -20.34
CA PHE A 91 -11.10 -6.93 -19.33
C PHE A 91 -11.50 -5.45 -19.28
N THR A 92 -10.53 -4.52 -19.29
CA THR A 92 -10.83 -3.07 -19.26
C THR A 92 -11.51 -2.62 -20.54
N ALA A 93 -11.12 -3.15 -21.71
CA ALA A 93 -11.80 -2.87 -22.97
C ALA A 93 -13.26 -3.32 -22.95
N MET A 94 -13.55 -4.51 -22.40
CA MET A 94 -14.92 -4.99 -22.20
C MET A 94 -15.69 -4.14 -21.19
N ALA A 95 -15.06 -3.71 -20.10
CA ALA A 95 -15.71 -2.83 -19.13
C ALA A 95 -16.00 -1.45 -19.73
N ASN A 96 -15.06 -0.89 -20.49
CA ASN A 96 -15.21 0.40 -21.17
C ASN A 96 -16.32 0.37 -22.22
N SER A 97 -16.45 -0.72 -23.00
CA SER A 97 -17.54 -0.82 -23.98
C SER A 97 -18.93 -0.83 -23.32
N GLN A 98 -19.06 -1.45 -22.14
CA GLN A 98 -20.30 -1.40 -21.36
C GLN A 98 -20.58 -0.01 -20.78
N ILE A 99 -19.56 0.69 -20.30
CA ILE A 99 -19.68 2.07 -19.79
C ILE A 99 -20.10 3.03 -20.91
N ILE A 100 -19.55 2.88 -22.11
CA ILE A 100 -19.92 3.71 -23.27
C ILE A 100 -21.36 3.45 -23.71
N ALA A 101 -21.82 2.20 -23.59
CA ALA A 101 -23.19 1.83 -23.96
C ALA A 101 -24.24 2.39 -22.98
N ASP A 102 -23.90 2.54 -21.70
CA ASP A 102 -24.80 3.04 -20.66
C ASP A 102 -24.04 3.88 -19.61
N PRO A 103 -23.75 5.16 -19.92
CA PRO A 103 -22.95 6.01 -19.06
C PRO A 103 -23.66 6.35 -17.74
N ASP A 104 -24.99 6.38 -17.73
CA ASP A 104 -25.79 6.74 -16.55
C ASP A 104 -25.75 5.64 -15.47
N ASN A 105 -25.45 4.39 -15.85
CA ASN A 105 -25.29 3.28 -14.90
C ASN A 105 -23.85 3.05 -14.40
N PHE A 106 -22.89 3.95 -14.72
CA PHE A 106 -21.50 3.80 -14.27
C PHE A 106 -21.38 3.51 -12.76
N ALA A 107 -22.08 4.28 -11.92
CA ALA A 107 -22.02 4.14 -10.46
C ALA A 107 -22.50 2.77 -9.96
N LYS A 108 -23.43 2.12 -10.67
CA LYS A 108 -23.93 0.79 -10.33
C LYS A 108 -23.02 -0.33 -10.87
N PHE A 109 -22.40 -0.08 -12.02
CA PHE A 109 -21.52 -1.04 -12.68
C PHE A 109 -20.14 -1.10 -12.02
N TRP A 110 -19.64 0.03 -11.51
CA TRP A 110 -18.29 0.13 -10.97
C TRP A 110 -17.97 -0.86 -9.82
N PRO A 111 -18.83 -1.07 -8.81
CA PRO A 111 -18.58 -2.08 -7.78
C PRO A 111 -18.36 -3.49 -8.34
N TYR A 112 -19.05 -3.85 -9.43
CA TYR A 112 -18.87 -5.12 -10.11
C TYR A 112 -17.52 -5.19 -10.81
N VAL A 113 -17.16 -4.17 -11.60
CA VAL A 113 -15.86 -4.12 -12.29
C VAL A 113 -14.69 -4.12 -11.31
N GLY A 114 -14.75 -3.26 -10.29
CA GLY A 114 -13.75 -3.18 -9.24
C GLY A 114 -13.65 -4.49 -8.45
N GLY A 115 -14.78 -5.13 -8.15
CA GLY A 115 -14.82 -6.44 -7.50
C GLY A 115 -14.17 -7.54 -8.34
N GLN A 116 -14.47 -7.59 -9.65
CA GLN A 116 -13.86 -8.57 -10.56
C GLN A 116 -12.36 -8.35 -10.70
N TYR A 117 -11.90 -7.10 -10.80
CA TYR A 117 -10.47 -6.81 -10.80
C TYR A 117 -9.80 -7.24 -9.50
N ALA A 118 -10.41 -6.92 -8.35
CA ALA A 118 -9.88 -7.26 -7.04
C ALA A 118 -9.73 -8.78 -6.85
N ASN A 119 -10.68 -9.56 -7.37
CA ASN A 119 -10.69 -11.01 -7.24
C ASN A 119 -9.77 -11.71 -8.26
N SER A 120 -9.71 -11.21 -9.50
CA SER A 120 -9.06 -11.92 -10.61
C SER A 120 -7.65 -11.44 -10.91
N TYR A 121 -7.33 -10.16 -10.68
CA TYR A 121 -6.10 -9.55 -11.21
C TYR A 121 -5.24 -8.86 -10.15
N LYS A 122 -5.86 -8.21 -9.15
CA LYS A 122 -5.15 -7.37 -8.16
C LYS A 122 -4.00 -8.09 -7.47
N VAL A 123 -4.22 -9.32 -7.06
CA VAL A 123 -3.21 -10.10 -6.34
C VAL A 123 -2.05 -10.46 -7.24
N GLU A 124 -2.37 -11.03 -8.39
CA GLU A 124 -1.34 -11.52 -9.30
C GLU A 124 -0.51 -10.36 -9.86
N SER A 125 -1.13 -9.22 -10.16
CA SER A 125 -0.43 -8.02 -10.61
C SER A 125 0.57 -7.52 -9.58
N VAL A 126 0.18 -7.43 -8.30
CA VAL A 126 1.08 -7.01 -7.21
C VAL A 126 2.24 -7.98 -7.03
N LEU A 127 1.96 -9.29 -7.01
CA LEU A 127 3.00 -10.31 -6.82
C LEU A 127 4.00 -10.32 -7.97
N LEU A 128 3.52 -10.25 -9.21
CA LEU A 128 4.37 -10.22 -10.40
C LEU A 128 5.20 -8.94 -10.48
N ARG A 129 4.62 -7.79 -10.16
CA ARG A 129 5.35 -6.51 -10.07
C ARG A 129 6.50 -6.61 -9.08
N ASP A 130 6.21 -7.05 -7.86
CA ASP A 130 7.21 -7.14 -6.79
C ASP A 130 8.31 -8.15 -7.13
N GLU A 131 7.95 -9.28 -7.75
CA GLU A 131 8.90 -10.26 -8.25
C GLU A 131 9.81 -9.67 -9.33
N ILE A 132 9.27 -8.99 -10.34
CA ILE A 132 10.09 -8.35 -11.38
C ILE A 132 11.03 -7.31 -10.77
N LEU A 133 10.52 -6.40 -9.95
CA LEU A 133 11.31 -5.34 -9.32
C LEU A 133 12.48 -5.91 -8.51
N SER A 134 12.29 -7.08 -7.88
CA SER A 134 13.36 -7.77 -7.14
C SER A 134 14.49 -8.26 -8.04
N ARG A 135 14.20 -8.58 -9.31
CA ARG A 135 15.14 -9.12 -10.30
C ARG A 135 15.79 -8.07 -11.20
N LEU A 136 15.20 -6.87 -11.29
CA LEU A 136 15.79 -5.79 -12.07
C LEU A 136 17.19 -5.43 -11.55
N SER A 137 18.08 -5.08 -12.49
CA SER A 137 19.39 -4.51 -12.14
C SER A 137 19.20 -3.21 -11.36
N GLN A 138 20.21 -2.82 -10.57
CA GLN A 138 20.14 -1.60 -9.76
C GLN A 138 19.82 -0.37 -10.61
N GLY A 139 20.49 -0.19 -11.76
CA GLY A 139 20.22 0.93 -12.66
C GLY A 139 18.81 0.92 -13.24
N ALA A 140 18.26 -0.24 -13.59
CA ALA A 140 16.88 -0.35 -14.07
C ALA A 140 15.87 -0.03 -12.96
N ARG A 141 16.13 -0.47 -11.72
CA ARG A 141 15.29 -0.16 -10.56
C ARG A 141 15.31 1.32 -10.22
N GLU A 142 16.47 1.97 -10.26
CA GLU A 142 16.62 3.41 -10.06
C GLU A 142 15.89 4.21 -11.15
N ALA A 143 16.01 3.79 -12.42
CA ALA A 143 15.27 4.39 -13.52
C ALA A 143 13.75 4.24 -13.34
N TYR A 144 13.29 3.07 -12.86
CA TYR A 144 11.88 2.85 -12.53
C TYR A 144 11.41 3.78 -11.40
N GLN A 145 12.14 3.82 -10.28
CA GLN A 145 11.82 4.68 -9.14
C GLN A 145 11.81 6.17 -9.51
N LYS A 146 12.71 6.60 -10.40
CA LYS A 146 12.71 7.97 -10.92
C LYS A 146 11.44 8.28 -11.72
N SER A 147 10.90 7.27 -12.44
CA SER A 147 9.63 7.42 -13.16
C SER A 147 8.39 7.31 -12.27
N ASP A 148 8.51 6.77 -11.06
CA ASP A 148 7.46 6.73 -10.03
C ASP A 148 7.97 7.22 -8.65
N PRO A 149 8.29 8.51 -8.50
CA PRO A 149 9.03 9.04 -7.34
C PRO A 149 8.24 9.00 -6.02
N LYS A 150 6.93 8.68 -6.07
CA LYS A 150 6.05 8.62 -4.88
C LYS A 150 5.47 7.23 -4.64
N GLY A 151 5.87 6.23 -5.43
CA GLY A 151 5.18 4.93 -5.40
C GLY A 151 3.70 5.05 -5.74
N ALA A 152 3.34 6.01 -6.60
CA ALA A 152 1.96 6.23 -7.02
C ALA A 152 1.40 4.96 -7.69
N MET A 153 2.23 4.24 -8.45
CA MET A 153 1.82 2.97 -9.03
C MET A 153 1.48 1.94 -7.96
N ALA A 154 2.17 1.92 -6.82
CA ALA A 154 1.83 1.00 -5.75
C ALA A 154 0.37 1.16 -5.26
N PHE A 155 -0.12 2.40 -5.23
CA PHE A 155 -1.52 2.69 -4.92
C PHE A 155 -2.47 2.24 -6.04
N VAL A 156 -2.14 2.51 -7.30
CA VAL A 156 -2.99 2.16 -8.46
C VAL A 156 -3.20 0.64 -8.57
N TYR A 157 -2.19 -0.19 -8.27
CA TYR A 157 -2.35 -1.65 -8.24
C TYR A 157 -3.34 -2.12 -7.18
N GLN A 158 -3.40 -1.41 -6.04
CA GLN A 158 -4.26 -1.82 -4.93
C GLN A 158 -5.69 -1.30 -5.10
N ASN A 159 -5.85 -0.10 -5.65
CA ASN A 159 -7.11 0.62 -5.71
C ASN A 159 -7.23 1.36 -7.05
N PRO A 160 -7.36 0.66 -8.19
CA PRO A 160 -7.70 1.34 -9.42
C PRO A 160 -9.11 1.91 -9.26
N VAL A 161 -9.27 3.24 -9.37
CA VAL A 161 -10.55 3.93 -9.11
C VAL A 161 -11.45 4.01 -10.34
N ASN A 162 -10.93 3.63 -11.51
CA ASN A 162 -11.64 3.53 -12.79
C ASN A 162 -10.91 2.52 -13.70
N THR A 163 -11.48 2.24 -14.87
CA THR A 163 -10.86 1.38 -15.91
C THR A 163 -9.51 1.93 -16.38
N GLY A 164 -9.35 3.25 -16.46
CA GLY A 164 -8.07 3.89 -16.77
C GLY A 164 -6.95 3.52 -15.77
N GLY A 165 -7.27 3.44 -14.48
CA GLY A 165 -6.32 2.96 -13.46
C GLY A 165 -5.93 1.49 -13.67
N MET A 166 -6.86 0.65 -14.11
CA MET A 166 -6.57 -0.74 -14.44
C MET A 166 -5.69 -0.86 -15.69
N GLU A 167 -5.92 -0.02 -16.70
CA GLU A 167 -5.08 0.08 -17.90
C GLU A 167 -3.66 0.51 -17.54
N MET A 168 -3.51 1.50 -16.66
CA MET A 168 -2.20 1.89 -16.14
C MET A 168 -1.46 0.73 -15.47
N VAL A 169 -2.16 -0.16 -14.74
CA VAL A 169 -1.53 -1.38 -14.18
C VAL A 169 -1.04 -2.30 -15.28
N ALA A 170 -1.84 -2.53 -16.32
CA ALA A 170 -1.43 -3.38 -17.44
C ALA A 170 -0.21 -2.80 -18.19
N ASP A 171 -0.19 -1.49 -18.42
CA ASP A 171 0.91 -0.82 -19.11
C ASP A 171 2.20 -0.81 -18.27
N ASP A 172 2.08 -0.63 -16.95
CA ASP A 172 3.22 -0.72 -16.04
C ASP A 172 3.79 -2.15 -15.97
N LEU A 173 2.92 -3.17 -15.92
CA LEU A 173 3.33 -4.57 -15.98
C LEU A 173 4.08 -4.90 -17.28
N ASP A 174 3.57 -4.44 -18.43
CA ASP A 174 4.22 -4.61 -19.73
C ASP A 174 5.58 -3.89 -19.78
N LYS A 175 5.65 -2.66 -19.27
CA LYS A 175 6.91 -1.91 -19.14
C LYS A 175 7.93 -2.66 -18.27
N LEU A 176 7.51 -3.16 -17.10
CA LEU A 176 8.37 -3.94 -16.20
C LEU A 176 8.84 -5.25 -16.85
N ALA A 177 7.96 -5.95 -17.54
CA ALA A 177 8.30 -7.17 -18.28
C ALA A 177 9.35 -6.92 -19.38
N ARG A 178 9.31 -5.75 -20.02
CA ARG A 178 10.33 -5.35 -21.01
C ARG A 178 11.67 -4.96 -20.38
N MET A 179 11.67 -4.49 -19.13
CA MET A 179 12.89 -4.20 -18.38
C MET A 179 13.61 -5.45 -17.88
N LEU A 180 12.92 -6.59 -17.79
CA LEU A 180 13.60 -7.87 -17.59
C LEU A 180 14.50 -8.16 -18.79
N THR A 181 15.82 -8.09 -18.55
CA THR A 181 16.83 -8.59 -19.47
C THR A 181 16.60 -10.09 -19.69
N SER A 182 16.61 -10.51 -20.95
CA SER A 182 16.57 -11.92 -21.35
C SER A 182 17.72 -12.71 -20.75
#